data_AF-A0A1W9JCH4-F1
#
_entry.id   AF-A0A1W9JCH4-F1
#
_cell.length_a   1.000
_cell.length_b   1.000
_cell.length_c   1.000
_cell.angle_alpha   90.00
_cell.angle_beta   90.00
_cell.angle_gamma   90.00
#
_symmetry.space_group_name_H-M   'P 1'
#
loop_
_entity.id
_entity.type
_entity.pdbx_description
1 polymer ?
#
loop_
_entity_poly.entity_id
_entity_poly.type
_entity_poly.pdbx_seq_one_letter_code
_entity_poly.pdbx_strand_id
1 'polypeptide(L)'
;MKQIDKTPFWVTLAYGNIHTRKMAMILVISCVVFALYCVPWVQFSNHTIVAKLFLIDDWSWVAIMIPTTIWYWVSLKWVDKNAGWIE
;
A
#
# COMPACT_ATOMS: atom_id res chain seq x y z
N MET A 1 -3.14 -2.46 -17.74
CA MET A 1 -4.52 -2.93 -17.56
C MET A 1 -5.28 -2.64 -18.83
N LYS A 2 -6.06 -3.59 -19.34
CA LYS A 2 -6.98 -3.29 -20.45
C LYS A 2 -7.99 -2.29 -19.89
N GLN A 3 -7.97 -1.06 -20.39
CA GLN A 3 -8.92 -0.03 -19.96
C GLN A 3 -10.31 -0.53 -20.34
N ILE A 4 -11.10 -0.88 -19.34
CA ILE A 4 -12.53 -1.13 -19.52
C ILE A 4 -13.20 0.23 -19.33
N ASP A 5 -14.09 0.63 -20.22
CA ASP A 5 -14.83 1.90 -20.16
C ASP A 5 -15.65 2.11 -18.86
N LYS A 6 -15.67 1.10 -17.97
CA LYS A 6 -16.36 1.08 -16.68
C LYS A 6 -15.41 0.87 -15.49
N THR A 7 -14.14 1.24 -15.59
CA THR A 7 -13.23 1.22 -14.43
C THR A 7 -13.74 2.22 -13.37
N PRO A 8 -13.96 1.77 -12.11
CA PRO A 8 -14.38 2.65 -11.05
C PRO A 8 -13.30 3.69 -10.75
N PHE A 9 -13.70 4.92 -10.46
CA PHE A 9 -12.78 6.03 -10.18
C PHE A 9 -11.75 5.70 -9.09
N TRP A 10 -12.16 5.04 -8.00
CA TRP A 10 -11.27 4.63 -6.90
C TRP A 10 -10.20 3.62 -7.32
N VAL A 11 -10.46 2.78 -8.32
CA VAL A 11 -9.46 1.85 -8.87
C VAL A 11 -8.53 2.60 -9.83
N THR A 12 -9.09 3.51 -10.63
CA THR A 12 -8.31 4.39 -11.51
C THR A 12 -7.37 5.31 -10.75
N LEU A 13 -7.76 5.80 -9.57
CA LEU A 13 -6.87 6.56 -8.69
C LEU A 13 -5.70 5.71 -8.18
N ALA A 14 -5.95 4.44 -7.86
CA ALA A 14 -4.92 3.54 -7.36
C ALA A 14 -3.92 3.09 -8.45
N TYR A 15 -4.41 2.81 -9.67
CA TYR A 15 -3.61 2.16 -10.72
C TYR A 15 -3.64 2.86 -12.08
N GLY A 16 -4.05 4.13 -12.15
CA GLY A 16 -4.21 4.86 -13.40
C GLY A 16 -2.96 4.88 -14.29
N ASN A 17 -1.77 4.85 -13.69
CA ASN A 17 -0.48 4.83 -14.38
C ASN A 17 0.26 3.49 -14.27
N ILE A 18 -0.40 2.45 -13.75
CA ILE A 18 0.21 1.13 -13.51
C ILE A 18 -0.38 0.14 -14.50
N HIS A 19 0.44 -0.30 -15.45
CA HIS A 19 -0.03 -1.11 -16.57
C HIS A 19 0.13 -2.62 -16.34
N THR A 20 1.04 -3.05 -15.48
CA THR A 20 1.37 -4.47 -15.25
C THR A 20 1.03 -4.93 -13.83
N ARG A 21 0.67 -6.22 -13.70
CA ARG A 21 0.37 -6.85 -12.41
C ARG A 21 1.54 -6.80 -11.44
N LYS A 22 2.76 -7.00 -11.98
CA LYS A 22 4.00 -7.01 -11.20
C LYS A 22 4.21 -5.68 -10.49
N MET A 23 4.05 -4.55 -11.19
CA MET A 23 4.20 -3.23 -10.60
C MET A 23 3.14 -2.94 -9.54
N ALA A 24 1.89 -3.35 -9.79
CA ALA A 24 0.82 -3.18 -8.83
C ALA A 24 1.03 -4.01 -7.55
N MET A 25 1.57 -5.23 -7.69
CA MET A 25 1.92 -6.09 -6.56
C MET A 25 3.11 -5.53 -5.77
N ILE A 26 4.14 -5.02 -6.45
CA ILE A 26 5.27 -4.34 -5.81
C ILE A 26 4.76 -3.15 -4.99
N LEU A 27 3.84 -2.35 -5.53
CA LEU A 27 3.27 -1.21 -4.81
C LEU A 27 2.57 -1.65 -3.51
N VAL A 28 1.73 -2.68 -3.56
CA VAL A 28 1.04 -3.21 -2.37
C VAL A 28 2.06 -3.72 -1.34
N ILE A 29 3.07 -4.46 -1.78
CA ILE A 29 4.13 -4.97 -0.89
C ILE A 29 4.91 -3.81 -0.27
N SER A 30 5.28 -2.79 -1.05
CA SER A 30 5.94 -1.59 -0.53
C SER A 30 5.08 -0.90 0.52
N CYS A 31 3.77 -0.75 0.29
CA CYS A 31 2.85 -0.20 1.29
C CYS A 31 2.84 -1.01 2.59
N VAL A 32 2.84 -2.35 2.52
CA VAL A 32 2.91 -3.22 3.71
C VAL A 32 4.24 -3.03 4.45
N VAL A 33 5.37 -2.99 3.74
CA VAL A 33 6.69 -2.78 4.36
C VAL A 33 6.77 -1.40 5.03
N PHE A 34 6.26 -0.35 4.37
CA PHE A 34 6.20 0.98 4.97
C PHE A 34 5.24 1.03 6.16
N ALA A 35 4.10 0.33 6.12
CA ALA A 35 3.18 0.25 7.25
C ALA A 35 3.84 -0.40 8.47
N LEU A 36 4.64 -1.45 8.26
CA LEU A 36 5.44 -2.08 9.32
C LEU A 36 6.55 -1.15 9.82
N TYR A 37 7.18 -0.38 8.95
CA TYR A 37 8.15 0.64 9.35
C TYR A 37 7.49 1.74 10.20
N CYS A 38 6.23 2.08 9.91
CA CYS A 38 5.47 3.07 10.66
C CYS A 38 4.99 2.61 12.04
N VAL A 39 5.20 1.35 12.42
CA VAL A 39 4.87 0.89 13.77
C VAL A 39 5.84 1.56 14.76
N PRO A 40 5.35 2.09 15.89
CA PRO A 40 6.20 2.76 16.88
C PRO A 40 7.02 1.72 17.69
N TRP A 41 8.00 1.10 17.03
CA TRP A 41 8.91 0.09 17.62
C TRP A 41 9.70 0.63 18.81
N VAL A 42 9.83 1.95 18.91
CA VAL A 42 10.44 2.66 20.05
C VAL A 42 9.71 2.35 21.35
N GLN A 43 8.37 2.21 21.32
CA GLN A 43 7.58 1.86 22.51
C GLN A 43 7.85 0.42 22.98
N PHE A 44 8.32 -0.45 22.09
CA PHE A 44 8.60 -1.86 22.38
C PHE A 44 10.07 -2.15 22.64
N SER A 45 10.98 -1.19 22.39
CA SER A 45 12.41 -1.38 22.55
C SER A 45 13.07 -0.21 23.27
N ASN A 46 13.64 -0.48 24.45
CA ASN A 46 14.42 0.48 25.24
C ASN A 46 15.82 0.76 24.63
N HIS A 47 16.04 0.42 23.35
CA HIS A 47 17.32 0.60 22.68
C HIS A 47 17.36 1.95 21.97
N THR A 48 18.32 2.80 22.34
CA THR A 48 18.53 4.15 21.81
C THR A 48 18.76 4.20 20.29
N ILE A 49 19.20 3.09 19.69
CA ILE A 49 19.36 2.94 18.24
C ILE A 49 18.00 2.90 17.54
N VAL A 50 17.02 2.22 18.12
CA VAL A 50 15.66 2.13 17.55
C VAL A 50 14.97 3.49 17.65
N ALA A 51 15.17 4.22 18.75
CA ALA A 51 14.67 5.60 18.91
C ALA A 51 15.26 6.60 17.91
N LYS A 52 16.51 6.41 17.45
CA LYS A 52 17.12 7.25 16.41
C LYS A 52 16.70 6.88 14.99
N LEU A 53 16.43 5.59 14.74
CA LEU A 53 16.12 5.09 13.39
C LEU A 53 14.63 5.15 13.06
N PHE A 54 13.79 5.00 14.08
CA PHE A 54 12.33 5.08 13.99
C PHE A 54 11.88 6.35 14.69
N LEU A 55 11.79 7.45 13.93
CA LEU A 55 11.29 8.76 14.38
C LEU A 55 9.76 8.79 14.60
N ILE A 56 9.15 7.62 14.78
CA ILE A 56 7.70 7.45 14.82
C ILE A 56 7.32 7.03 16.23
N ASP A 57 6.87 8.02 17.00
CA ASP A 57 6.52 7.84 18.40
C ASP A 57 5.04 7.49 18.63
N ASP A 58 4.20 7.66 17.60
CA ASP A 58 2.74 7.52 17.67
C ASP A 58 2.15 6.59 16.59
N TRP A 59 1.00 5.98 16.93
CA TRP A 59 0.25 5.08 16.06
C TRP A 59 -0.47 5.77 14.89
N SER A 60 -0.44 7.11 14.83
CA SER A 60 -1.10 7.93 13.81
C SER A 60 -0.72 7.53 12.38
N TRP A 61 0.55 7.21 12.14
CA TRP A 61 1.01 6.77 10.82
C TRP A 61 0.47 5.40 10.43
N VAL A 62 0.45 4.44 11.37
CA VAL A 62 -0.14 3.11 11.15
C VAL A 62 -1.64 3.23 10.84
N ALA A 63 -2.35 4.10 11.57
CA ALA A 63 -3.78 4.34 11.36
C ALA A 63 -4.12 4.81 9.94
N ILE A 64 -3.22 5.55 9.27
CA ILE A 64 -3.38 6.01 7.88
C ILE A 64 -2.86 4.96 6.89
N MET A 65 -1.81 4.23 7.23
CA MET A 65 -1.17 3.25 6.35
C MET A 65 -2.00 1.96 6.18
N ILE A 66 -2.75 1.54 7.19
CA ILE A 66 -3.65 0.38 7.11
C ILE A 66 -4.74 0.57 6.03
N PRO A 67 -5.60 1.62 6.10
CA PRO A 67 -6.68 1.78 5.13
C PRO A 67 -6.15 2.03 3.71
N THR A 68 -5.02 2.73 3.55
CA THR A 68 -4.41 2.91 2.22
C THR A 68 -3.90 1.60 1.64
N THR A 69 -3.24 0.76 2.44
CA THR A 69 -2.80 -0.58 1.99
C THR A 69 -3.98 -1.47 1.62
N ILE A 70 -5.05 -1.46 2.42
CA ILE A 70 -6.29 -2.18 2.11
C ILE A 70 -6.90 -1.66 0.80
N TRP A 71 -6.93 -0.36 0.60
CA TRP A 71 -7.49 0.24 -0.62
C TRP A 71 -6.71 -0.17 -1.88
N TYR A 72 -5.38 -0.14 -1.85
CA TYR A 72 -4.56 -0.66 -2.95
C TYR A 72 -4.82 -2.15 -3.18
N TRP A 73 -4.85 -2.96 -2.12
CA TRP A 73 -5.09 -4.40 -2.25
C TRP A 73 -6.48 -4.74 -2.81
N VAL A 74 -7.54 -4.07 -2.35
CA VAL A 74 -8.90 -4.26 -2.89
C VAL A 74 -8.95 -3.80 -4.35
N SER A 75 -8.30 -2.70 -4.68
CA SER A 75 -8.19 -2.21 -6.06
C SER A 75 -7.49 -3.24 -6.96
N LEU A 76 -6.43 -3.88 -6.47
CA LEU A 76 -5.71 -4.93 -7.20
C LEU A 76 -6.61 -6.14 -7.46
N LYS A 77 -7.32 -6.60 -6.43
CA LYS A 77 -8.27 -7.71 -6.53
C LYS A 77 -9.42 -7.40 -7.49
N TRP A 78 -9.84 -6.14 -7.56
CA TRP A 78 -10.85 -5.70 -8.52
C TRP A 78 -10.33 -5.75 -9.96
N VAL A 79 -9.10 -5.26 -10.20
CA VAL A 79 -8.45 -5.30 -11.53
C VAL A 79 -8.22 -6.75 -11.98
N ASP A 80 -7.73 -7.61 -11.08
CA ASP A 80 -7.54 -9.05 -11.34
C ASP A 80 -8.85 -9.74 -11.76
N LYS A 81 -9.99 -9.34 -11.18
CA LYS A 81 -11.30 -9.95 -11.46
C LYS A 81 -12.00 -9.39 -12.70
N ASN A 82 -11.83 -8.11 -13.01
CA ASN A 82 -12.66 -7.41 -14.00
C ASN A 82 -11.89 -6.96 -15.24
N ALA A 83 -10.69 -6.41 -15.10
CA ALA A 83 -10.02 -5.67 -16.17
C ALA A 83 -8.92 -6.46 -16.89
N GLY A 84 -8.26 -7.39 -16.20
CA GLY A 84 -7.12 -8.11 -16.75
C GLY A 84 -5.90 -7.20 -16.92
N TRP A 85 -4.74 -7.71 -16.50
CA TRP A 85 -3.48 -7.02 -16.73
C TRP A 85 -3.05 -7.21 -18.19
N ILE A 86 -2.41 -6.19 -18.76
CA ILE A 86 -1.74 -6.36 -20.05
C ILE A 86 -0.44 -7.08 -19.68
N GLU A 87 -0.27 -8.32 -20.14
CA GLU A 87 0.97 -9.09 -19.94
C GLU A 87 2.15 -8.48 -20.70
#